data_AF-A0A169RDM6-F1
#
_entry.id   AF-A0A169RDM6-F1
#
_cell.length_a   1.000
_cell.length_b   1.000
_cell.length_c   1.000
_cell.angle_alpha   90.00
_cell.angle_beta   90.00
_cell.angle_gamma   90.00
#
_symmetry.space_group_name_H-M   'P 1'
#
loop_
_entity.id
_entity.type
_entity.pdbx_description
1 polymer ?
#
loop_
_entity_poly.entity_id
_entity_poly.type
_entity_poly.pdbx_seq_one_letter_code
_entity_poly.pdbx_strand_id
1 'polypeptide(L)' 'MPNNDADAIAEVAVLCTAARAKLPVSGFRRLRILLDMLLIDLGHPAAPPEVPAPDRRSNTTLSRDAP' A
#
# COMPACT_ATOMS: atom_id res chain seq x y z
N MET A 1 -22.32 6.76 -4.21
CA MET A 1 -21.68 8.01 -4.63
C MET A 1 -20.19 7.70 -4.84
N PRO A 2 -19.67 7.62 -6.07
CA PRO A 2 -18.32 7.10 -6.34
C PRO A 2 -17.25 8.16 -6.66
N ASN A 3 -17.56 9.47 -6.66
CA ASN A 3 -16.58 10.51 -7.06
C ASN A 3 -15.81 11.14 -5.89
N ASN A 4 -16.24 10.96 -4.64
CA ASN A 4 -15.65 11.70 -3.52
C ASN A 4 -14.24 11.20 -3.14
N ASP A 5 -14.01 9.89 -3.22
CA ASP A 5 -12.76 9.30 -2.74
C ASP A 5 -11.58 9.58 -3.70
N ALA A 6 -11.83 9.54 -5.01
CA ALA A 6 -10.83 9.86 -6.02
C ALA A 6 -10.42 11.34 -5.96
N ASP A 7 -11.38 12.24 -5.79
CA ASP A 7 -11.13 13.67 -5.62
C ASP A 7 -10.37 13.94 -4.32
N ALA A 8 -10.76 13.28 -3.21
CA ALA A 8 -10.05 13.38 -1.94
C ALA A 8 -8.60 12.87 -2.02
N ILE A 9 -8.35 11.75 -2.71
CA ILE A 9 -7.00 11.23 -2.95
C ILE A 9 -6.17 12.22 -3.76
N ALA A 10 -6.75 12.82 -4.80
CA ALA A 10 -6.09 13.83 -5.61
C ALA A 10 -5.73 15.08 -4.79
N GLU A 11 -6.65 15.56 -3.93
CA GLU A 11 -6.39 16.69 -3.03
C GLU A 11 -5.23 16.41 -2.06
N VAL A 12 -5.19 15.22 -1.45
CA VAL A 12 -4.10 14.82 -0.55
C VAL A 12 -2.77 14.77 -1.30
N ALA A 13 -2.73 14.25 -2.53
CA ALA A 13 -1.51 14.21 -3.35
C ALA A 13 -0.99 15.62 -3.68
N VAL A 14 -1.89 16.56 -3.99
CA VAL A 14 -1.53 17.97 -4.23
C VAL A 14 -0.92 18.60 -2.98
N LEU A 15 -1.54 18.42 -1.81
CA LEU A 15 -1.04 18.94 -0.54
C LEU A 15 0.35 18.37 -0.20
N CYS A 16 0.54 17.06 -0.37
CA CYS A 16 1.82 16.40 -0.09
C CYS A 16 2.94 16.92 -1.02
N THR A 17 2.64 17.13 -2.30
CA THR A 17 3.57 17.70 -3.27
C THR A 17 3.96 19.14 -2.91
N ALA A 18 2.97 19.96 -2.55
CA ALA A 18 3.19 21.34 -2.13
C ALA A 18 4.01 21.44 -0.83
N ALA A 19 3.75 20.56 0.14
CA ALA A 19 4.52 20.48 1.38
C ALA A 19 5.98 20.09 1.11
N ARG A 20 6.20 19.05 0.28
CA ARG A 20 7.54 18.60 -0.11
C ARG A 20 8.37 19.71 -0.77
N ALA A 21 7.75 20.52 -1.64
CA ALA A 21 8.42 21.62 -2.33
C ALA A 21 8.92 22.72 -1.37
N LYS A 22 8.22 22.95 -0.25
CA LYS A 22 8.56 23.98 0.75
C LYS A 22 9.58 23.51 1.79
N LEU A 23 9.82 22.21 1.92
CA LEU A 23 10.71 21.66 2.95
C LEU A 23 12.19 21.71 2.55
N PRO A 24 13.07 22.33 3.36
CA PRO A 24 14.51 22.33 3.09
C PRO A 24 15.10 20.92 3.23
N VAL A 25 16.04 20.60 2.34
CA VAL A 25 16.58 19.24 2.17
C VAL A 25 17.38 18.75 3.38
N SER A 26 18.14 19.65 4.02
CA SER A 26 19.10 19.31 5.07
C SER A 26 18.46 19.03 6.44
N GLY A 27 17.33 19.65 6.76
CA GLY A 27 16.69 19.53 8.08
C GLY A 27 15.54 18.52 8.17
N PHE A 28 14.90 18.21 7.04
CA PHE A 28 13.64 17.45 7.03
C PHE A 28 13.71 16.17 6.20
N ARG A 29 14.89 15.56 6.09
CA ARG A 29 15.11 14.35 5.26
C ARG A 29 14.09 13.25 5.53
N ARG A 30 13.81 12.94 6.81
CA ARG A 30 12.83 11.90 7.19
C ARG A 30 11.42 12.25 6.73
N LEU A 31 11.00 13.51 6.93
CA LEU A 31 9.67 13.96 6.51
C LEU A 31 9.52 13.95 4.98
N ARG A 32 10.57 14.35 4.24
CA ARG A 32 10.59 14.27 2.78
C ARG A 32 10.44 12.82 2.29
N ILE A 33 11.15 11.86 2.91
CA ILE A 33 11.01 10.43 2.59
C ILE A 33 9.58 9.94 2.83
N LEU A 34 8.94 10.35 3.93
CA LEU A 34 7.56 9.95 4.22
C LEU A 34 6.55 10.53 3.22
N LEU A 35 6.74 11.79 2.81
CA LEU A 35 5.92 12.40 1.75
C LEU A 35 6.12 11.69 0.41
N ASP A 36 7.34 11.27 0.10
CA ASP A 36 7.66 10.55 -1.14
C ASP A 36 6.99 9.18 -1.17
N MET A 37 7.05 8.44 -0.06
CA MET A 37 6.38 7.16 0.10
C MET A 37 4.87 7.30 -0.06
N LEU A 38 4.27 8.29 0.62
CA LEU A 38 2.83 8.54 0.53
C LEU A 38 2.40 8.90 -0.91
N LEU A 39 3.18 9.71 -1.63
CA LEU A 39 2.88 10.06 -3.01
C LEU A 39 2.94 8.85 -3.96
N ILE A 40 3.85 7.90 -3.70
CA ILE A 40 3.91 6.63 -4.44
C ILE A 40 2.66 5.79 -4.17
N ASP A 41 2.27 5.67 -2.89
CA ASP A 41 1.12 4.87 -2.49
C ASP A 41 -0.19 5.42 -3.06
N LEU A 42 -0.36 6.75 -3.08
CA LEU A 42 -1.54 7.42 -3.68
C LEU A 42 -1.59 7.30 -5.21
N GLY A 43 -0.44 7.14 -5.87
CA GLY A 43 -0.34 6.99 -7.31
C GLY A 43 -0.58 5.56 -7.81
N HIS A 44 -0.63 4.57 -6.92
CA HIS A 44 -0.90 3.19 -7.28
C HIS A 44 -2.41 2.91 -7.17
N PRO A 45 -3.07 2.41 -8.23
CA PRO A 45 -4.42 1.90 -8.08
C PRO A 45 -4.39 0.76 -7.05
N ALA A 46 -5.35 0.77 -6.11
CA ALA A 46 -5.45 -0.25 -5.08
C ALA A 46 -5.34 -1.64 -5.72
N ALA A 47 -4.43 -2.47 -5.20
CA ALA A 47 -4.27 -3.83 -5.69
C ALA A 47 -5.64 -4.52 -5.65
N PRO A 48 -6.02 -5.27 -6.71
CA PRO A 48 -7.26 -6.03 -6.70
C PRO A 48 -7.31 -6.85 -5.41
N PRO A 49 -8.46 -6.91 -4.72
CA PRO A 49 -8.58 -7.65 -3.47
C PRO A 49 -8.04 -9.06 -3.68
N GLU A 50 -7.08 -9.44 -2.84
CA GLU A 50 -6.43 -10.74 -2.89
C GLU A 50 -7.53 -11.80 -2.79
N VAL A 51 -7.80 -12.51 -3.88
CA VAL A 51 -8.76 -13.63 -3.87
C VAL A 51 -8.14 -14.65 -2.92
N PRO A 52 -8.79 -15.00 -1.79
CA PRO A 52 -8.22 -15.95 -0.86
C PRO A 52 -7.93 -17.24 -1.64
N ALA A 53 -6.64 -17.61 -1.70
CA ALA A 53 -6.23 -18.84 -2.35
C ALA A 53 -7.00 -19.99 -1.68
N PRO A 54 -7.63 -20.90 -2.46
CA PRO A 54 -8.33 -22.01 -1.86
C PRO A 54 -7.32 -22.82 -1.05
N ASP A 55 -7.61 -22.99 0.24
CA ASP A 55 -6.84 -23.78 1.20
C ASP A 55 -6.40 -25.09 0.55
N ARG A 56 -5.13 -25.16 0.12
CA ARG A 56 -4.47 -26.45 -0.07
C ARG A 56 -4.21 -27.00 1.32
N ARG A 57 -5.25 -27.64 1.89
CA ARG A 57 -5.09 -28.67 2.92
C ARG A 57 -4.14 -29.71 2.37
N SER A 58 -2.86 -29.55 2.70
CA SER A 58 -1.89 -30.63 2.69
C SER A 58 -2.40 -31.68 3.68
N ASN A 59 -3.10 -32.70 3.17
CA ASN A 59 -3.44 -33.89 3.93
C ASN A 59 -2.15 -34.61 4.31
N THR A 60 -1.56 -34.21 5.45
CA THR A 60 -0.49 -34.95 6.11
C THR A 60 -1.12 -35.84 7.17
N THR A 61 -1.71 -36.99 6.81
CA THR A 61 -1.92 -38.08 7.79
C THR A 61 -2.24 -39.44 7.14
N LEU A 62 -1.58 -40.48 7.66
CA LEU A 62 -1.71 -41.93 7.40
C LEU A 62 -1.22 -42.42 6.02
N SER A 63 -0.36 -43.43 5.87
CA SER A 63 -0.20 -44.64 6.68
C SER A 63 1.23 -45.18 6.55
N ARG A 64 1.88 -45.49 7.68
CA ARG A 64 3.08 -46.33 7.70
C ARG A 64 2.97 -47.26 8.90
N ASP A 65 2.12 -48.26 8.78
CA ASP A 65 2.16 -49.45 9.63
C ASP A 65 2.87 -50.55 8.85
N ALA A 66 4.00 -50.99 9.42
CA ALA A 66 4.67 -52.25 9.12
C ALA A 66 4.27 -53.24 10.23
N PRO A 67 4.05 -54.52 9.91
CA PRO A 67 5.16 -55.46 9.74
C PRO A 67 5.15 -56.26 8.43
#